data_AF-M5UBR7-F1
#
_entry.id   AF-M5UBR7-F1
#
_cell.length_a   1.000
_cell.length_b   1.000
_cell.length_c   1.000
_cell.angle_alpha   90.00
_cell.angle_beta   90.00
_cell.angle_gamma   90.00
#
_symmetry.space_group_name_H-M   'P 1'
#
loop_
_entity.id
_entity.type
_entity.pdbx_description
1 polymer ?
#
loop_
_entity_poly.entity_id
_entity_poly.type
_entity_poly.pdbx_seq_one_letter_code
_entity_poly.pdbx_strand_id
1 'polypeptide(L)'
;MHRFTRRLLGLAFIGATLSCFITPESAEAGGYYRQRYSSWSYKPTSSYYYSRYTYHPVVSTVTTRYHYHYAVHYPSRPRYVYYYNPVRRVYWGRYDIQEGGYSMLKQEDRKEKLEEIPESAFPKPAEMPPIPESSDGEKMAKPDLTALPKHDAAPDTP
;
A
#
# COMPACT_ATOMS: atom_id res chain seq x y z
N MET A 1 48.43 65.38 24.08
CA MET A 1 48.04 63.99 23.72
C MET A 1 46.97 64.07 22.62
N HIS A 2 47.20 63.35 21.52
CA HIS A 2 46.45 63.42 20.26
C HIS A 2 45.13 62.63 20.29
N ARG A 3 44.05 63.32 19.86
CA ARG A 3 43.05 62.98 18.82
C ARG A 3 42.14 61.72 18.88
N PHE A 4 40.98 61.94 18.24
CA PHE A 4 40.03 61.00 17.59
C PHE A 4 38.94 60.42 18.49
N THR A 5 37.64 60.50 18.16
CA THR A 5 36.96 59.79 17.04
C THR A 5 35.50 60.32 16.96
N ARG A 6 34.97 60.88 15.84
CA ARG A 6 34.11 60.26 14.76
C ARG A 6 32.98 59.34 15.30
N ARG A 7 31.75 59.19 14.76
CA ARG A 7 30.91 59.62 13.60
C ARG A 7 29.49 59.09 13.94
N LEU A 8 28.40 59.83 13.71
CA LEU A 8 27.46 59.71 12.57
C LEU A 8 26.84 58.32 12.29
N LEU A 9 25.49 58.31 12.31
CA LEU A 9 24.55 57.60 11.42
C LEU A 9 24.22 56.10 11.66
N GLY A 10 22.91 55.79 11.65
CA GLY A 10 22.42 54.47 11.20
C GLY A 10 21.14 53.95 11.87
N LEU A 11 19.97 54.24 11.27
CA LEU A 11 18.71 53.52 11.46
C LEU A 11 18.83 52.07 10.94
N ALA A 12 18.28 51.09 11.67
CA ALA A 12 17.85 49.82 11.08
C ALA A 12 16.75 49.17 11.95
N PHE A 13 15.51 49.22 11.47
CA PHE A 13 14.40 48.38 11.91
C PHE A 13 14.68 46.93 11.48
N ILE A 14 14.68 45.98 12.43
CA ILE A 14 14.63 44.55 12.11
C ILE A 14 13.35 44.00 12.73
N GLY A 15 12.32 43.84 11.89
CA GLY A 15 11.13 43.08 12.22
C GLY A 15 11.47 41.59 12.26
N ALA A 16 11.42 41.00 13.45
CA ALA A 16 11.57 39.56 13.62
C ALA A 16 10.25 38.87 13.24
N THR A 17 10.18 38.36 12.01
CA THR A 17 9.11 37.46 11.58
C THR A 17 9.32 36.09 12.22
N LEU A 18 8.41 35.73 13.11
CA LEU A 18 8.33 34.43 13.77
C LEU A 18 7.82 33.38 12.77
N SER A 19 8.69 32.87 11.90
CA SER A 19 8.37 31.73 11.02
C SER A 19 8.41 30.45 11.85
N CYS A 20 7.22 30.01 12.27
CA CYS A 20 7.01 28.67 12.82
C CYS A 20 7.20 27.66 11.67
N PHE A 21 8.39 27.08 11.55
CA PHE A 21 8.59 25.92 10.70
C PHE A 21 7.85 24.74 11.34
N ILE A 22 6.66 24.46 10.83
CA ILE A 22 5.97 23.19 11.08
C ILE A 22 6.81 22.14 10.35
N THR A 23 7.72 21.49 11.06
CA THR A 23 8.29 20.24 10.58
C THR A 23 7.16 19.21 10.53
N PRO A 24 6.92 18.52 9.41
CA PRO A 24 6.09 17.34 9.47
C PRO A 24 6.75 16.37 10.44
N GLU A 25 6.06 16.11 11.54
CA GLU A 25 6.38 15.03 12.46
C GLU A 25 6.26 13.71 11.68
N SER A 26 7.37 13.23 11.14
CA SER A 26 7.50 11.81 10.82
C SER A 26 7.60 11.05 12.15
N ALA A 27 6.45 10.80 12.78
CA ALA A 27 6.26 9.51 13.43
C ALA A 27 6.45 8.45 12.32
N GLU A 28 7.23 7.39 12.46
CA GLU A 28 7.30 6.49 13.59
C GLU A 28 8.73 5.99 13.82
N ALA A 29 9.19 6.12 15.06
CA ALA A 29 10.35 5.40 15.58
C ALA A 29 9.96 3.94 15.88
N GLY A 30 10.60 2.97 15.22
CA GLY A 30 10.73 1.59 15.70
C GLY A 30 9.45 0.73 15.82
N GLY A 31 8.43 0.96 14.98
CA GLY A 31 7.13 0.31 15.06
C GLY A 31 7.12 -1.19 14.69
N TYR A 32 6.42 -1.99 15.49
CA TYR A 32 6.02 -3.36 15.14
C TYR A 32 5.11 -3.30 13.90
N TYR A 33 5.68 -3.54 12.71
CA TYR A 33 4.90 -3.56 11.48
C TYR A 33 3.97 -4.78 11.46
N ARG A 34 2.71 -4.57 11.84
CA ARG A 34 1.68 -5.61 11.85
C ARG A 34 1.44 -6.21 10.47
N GLN A 35 1.64 -5.42 9.42
CA GLN A 35 1.48 -5.83 8.05
C GLN A 35 2.43 -5.05 7.14
N ARG A 36 2.88 -5.68 6.05
CA ARG A 36 3.69 -5.03 5.02
C ARG A 36 3.61 -5.76 3.69
N TYR A 37 3.79 -5.02 2.60
CA TYR A 37 4.04 -5.57 1.27
C TYR A 37 5.54 -5.59 0.99
N SER A 38 6.02 -6.62 0.30
CA SER A 38 7.36 -6.58 -0.31
C SER A 38 7.36 -5.71 -1.56
N SER A 39 8.55 -5.37 -2.05
CA SER A 39 8.70 -4.87 -3.42
C SER A 39 8.11 -5.85 -4.43
N TRP A 40 7.64 -5.32 -5.56
CA TRP A 40 7.16 -6.14 -6.67
C TRP A 40 8.31 -6.87 -7.35
N SER A 41 8.07 -8.12 -7.71
CA SER A 41 8.98 -8.98 -8.45
C SER A 41 8.29 -9.52 -9.69
N TYR A 42 8.95 -9.48 -10.83
CA TYR A 42 8.42 -10.03 -12.08
C TYR A 42 8.82 -11.51 -12.23
N LYS A 43 7.85 -12.36 -12.56
CA LYS A 43 8.09 -13.77 -12.88
C LYS A 43 7.95 -14.00 -14.39
N PRO A 44 9.07 -14.12 -15.13
CA PRO A 44 9.03 -14.16 -16.59
C PRO A 44 8.35 -15.41 -17.14
N THR A 45 8.52 -16.57 -16.50
CA THR A 45 7.95 -17.86 -16.98
C THR A 45 6.43 -17.88 -17.01
N SER A 46 5.77 -17.05 -16.19
CA SER A 46 4.31 -17.03 -16.06
C SER A 46 3.73 -15.64 -16.30
N SER A 47 4.56 -14.70 -16.78
CA SER A 47 4.21 -13.33 -17.15
C SER A 47 3.34 -12.61 -16.12
N TYR A 48 3.76 -12.57 -14.85
CA TYR A 48 3.07 -11.82 -13.80
C TYR A 48 4.04 -11.14 -12.84
N TYR A 49 3.57 -10.07 -12.20
CA TYR A 49 4.22 -9.43 -11.07
C TYR A 49 3.62 -9.95 -9.77
N TYR A 50 4.43 -10.10 -8.73
CA TYR A 50 3.94 -10.44 -7.40
C TYR A 50 4.60 -9.59 -6.32
N SER A 51 3.84 -9.33 -5.26
CA SER A 51 4.31 -8.77 -4.01
C SER A 51 3.85 -9.69 -2.87
N ARG A 52 4.74 -9.98 -1.93
CA ARG A 52 4.42 -10.76 -0.74
C ARG A 52 3.79 -9.84 0.29
N TYR A 53 2.51 -10.03 0.56
CA TYR A 53 1.82 -9.41 1.68
C TYR A 53 2.05 -10.24 2.94
N THR A 54 2.78 -9.70 3.89
CA THR A 54 3.14 -10.34 5.16
C THR A 54 2.38 -9.66 6.29
N TYR A 55 1.75 -10.42 7.16
CA TYR A 55 0.91 -9.85 8.23
C TYR A 55 0.91 -10.69 9.50
N HIS A 56 0.51 -10.05 10.60
CA HIS A 56 0.27 -10.67 11.88
C HIS A 56 -1.25 -10.60 12.18
N PRO A 57 -1.94 -11.75 12.30
CA PRO A 57 -3.39 -11.78 12.49
C PRO A 57 -3.84 -11.01 13.74
N VAL A 58 -3.18 -11.24 14.88
CA VAL A 58 -3.52 -10.64 16.17
C VAL A 58 -2.29 -9.95 16.75
N VAL A 59 -2.42 -8.73 17.27
CA VAL A 59 -1.33 -8.09 18.01
C VAL A 59 -1.09 -8.89 19.30
N SER A 60 -0.06 -9.73 19.30
CA SER A 60 0.23 -10.65 20.40
C SER A 60 1.71 -10.58 20.76
N THR A 61 1.99 -10.51 22.05
CA THR A 61 3.34 -10.66 22.61
C THR A 61 3.81 -12.11 22.62
N VAL A 62 2.92 -13.07 22.35
CA VAL A 62 3.16 -14.52 22.49
C VAL A 62 3.37 -15.21 21.15
N THR A 63 2.68 -14.76 20.10
CA THR A 63 2.83 -15.33 18.75
C THR A 63 3.72 -14.41 17.91
N THR A 64 4.77 -14.97 17.32
CA THR A 64 5.75 -14.24 16.48
C THR A 64 5.67 -14.65 15.01
N ARG A 65 4.74 -15.53 14.64
CA ARG A 65 4.70 -16.10 13.30
C ARG A 65 3.89 -15.22 12.36
N TYR A 66 4.58 -14.63 11.40
CA TYR A 66 3.94 -13.95 10.29
C TYR A 66 3.25 -14.93 9.35
N HIS A 67 2.06 -14.56 8.94
CA HIS A 67 1.34 -15.16 7.82
C HIS A 67 1.69 -14.38 6.55
N TYR A 68 1.44 -14.99 5.39
CA TYR A 68 1.63 -14.28 4.14
C TYR A 68 0.69 -14.76 3.05
N HIS A 69 0.24 -13.80 2.25
CA HIS A 69 -0.45 -13.99 0.98
C HIS A 69 0.37 -13.33 -0.13
N TYR A 70 0.00 -13.59 -1.38
CA TYR A 70 0.56 -12.91 -2.53
C TYR A 70 -0.46 -11.95 -3.13
N ALA A 71 -0.04 -10.72 -3.35
CA ALA A 71 -0.67 -9.82 -4.32
C ALA A 71 -0.04 -10.11 -5.68
N VAL A 72 -0.86 -10.37 -6.69
CA VAL A 72 -0.44 -10.80 -8.02
C VAL A 72 -1.06 -9.88 -9.06
N HIS A 73 -0.24 -9.30 -9.90
CA HIS A 73 -0.67 -8.43 -10.98
C HIS A 73 -0.30 -9.06 -12.33
N TYR A 74 -1.30 -9.23 -13.18
CA TYR A 74 -1.13 -9.78 -14.53
C TYR A 74 -1.17 -8.63 -15.53
N PRO A 75 -0.11 -8.40 -16.34
CA PRO A 75 -0.12 -7.42 -17.41
C PRO A 75 -1.25 -7.62 -18.43
N SER A 76 -1.71 -8.87 -18.62
CA SER A 76 -2.87 -9.19 -19.47
C SER A 76 -4.22 -8.77 -18.87
N ARG A 77 -4.27 -8.45 -17.58
CA ARG A 77 -5.46 -7.96 -16.85
C ARG A 77 -5.07 -6.74 -16.01
N PRO A 78 -4.67 -5.63 -16.65
CA PRO A 78 -3.93 -4.54 -15.99
C PRO A 78 -4.76 -3.75 -14.97
N ARG A 79 -6.09 -3.89 -14.97
CA ARG A 79 -6.98 -3.21 -14.03
C ARG A 79 -6.88 -3.75 -12.60
N TYR A 80 -6.43 -4.98 -12.40
CA TYR A 80 -6.60 -5.68 -11.13
C TYR A 80 -5.29 -6.18 -10.49
N VAL A 81 -5.29 -6.20 -9.16
CA VAL A 81 -4.33 -6.94 -8.33
C VAL A 81 -5.07 -8.05 -7.60
N TYR A 82 -4.75 -9.30 -7.88
CA TYR A 82 -5.39 -10.47 -7.30
C TYR A 82 -4.69 -10.93 -6.04
N TYR A 83 -5.45 -11.41 -5.06
CA TYR A 83 -4.91 -11.89 -3.80
C TYR A 83 -4.99 -13.41 -3.72
N TYR A 84 -3.84 -14.04 -3.52
CA TYR A 84 -3.68 -15.49 -3.49
C TYR A 84 -3.18 -15.96 -2.11
N ASN A 85 -3.85 -16.95 -1.54
CA ASN A 85 -3.43 -17.62 -0.32
C ASN A 85 -2.60 -18.86 -0.70
N PRO A 86 -1.28 -18.90 -0.41
CA PRO A 86 -0.43 -20.02 -0.79
C PRO A 86 -0.64 -21.29 0.05
N VAL A 87 -1.17 -21.17 1.27
CA VAL A 87 -1.45 -22.31 2.14
C VAL A 87 -2.69 -23.06 1.65
N ARG A 88 -3.77 -22.31 1.35
CA ARG A 88 -5.03 -22.87 0.86
C ARG A 88 -5.06 -23.06 -0.65
N ARG A 89 -4.05 -22.53 -1.36
CA ARG A 89 -3.92 -22.52 -2.82
C ARG A 89 -5.14 -21.97 -3.54
N VAL A 90 -5.64 -20.83 -3.07
CA VAL A 90 -6.83 -20.20 -3.67
C VAL A 90 -6.67 -18.69 -3.79
N TYR A 91 -7.26 -18.14 -4.84
CA TYR A 91 -7.57 -16.71 -4.91
C TYR A 91 -8.76 -16.40 -4.01
N TRP A 92 -8.69 -15.29 -3.30
CA TRP A 92 -9.70 -14.91 -2.31
C TRP A 92 -10.26 -13.49 -2.50
N GLY A 93 -9.73 -12.75 -3.46
CA GLY A 93 -10.28 -11.46 -3.88
C GLY A 93 -9.35 -10.73 -4.83
N ARG A 94 -9.74 -9.50 -5.17
CA ARG A 94 -8.95 -8.61 -6.01
C ARG A 94 -9.10 -7.17 -5.57
N TYR A 95 -8.10 -6.36 -5.85
CA TYR A 95 -8.13 -4.91 -5.72
C TYR A 95 -8.21 -4.30 -7.13
N ASP A 96 -9.15 -3.37 -7.30
CA ASP A 96 -9.32 -2.57 -8.50
C ASP A 96 -8.39 -1.35 -8.43
N ILE A 97 -7.45 -1.26 -9.36
CA ILE A 97 -6.47 -0.18 -9.42
C ILE A 97 -7.14 1.15 -9.83
N GLN A 98 -8.16 1.10 -10.68
CA GLN A 98 -8.84 2.27 -11.21
C GLN A 98 -9.85 2.82 -10.19
N GLU A 99 -10.69 1.97 -9.62
CA GLU A 99 -11.72 2.38 -8.66
C GLU A 99 -11.18 2.50 -7.22
N GLY A 100 -10.02 1.92 -6.93
CA GLY A 100 -9.37 2.02 -5.63
C GLY A 100 -10.05 1.21 -4.52
N GLY A 101 -10.74 0.11 -4.88
CA GLY A 101 -11.53 -0.72 -3.97
C GLY A 101 -11.22 -2.21 -4.06
N TYR A 102 -11.71 -2.99 -3.10
CA TYR A 102 -11.49 -4.43 -2.98
C TYR A 102 -12.78 -5.22 -3.22
N SER A 103 -12.67 -6.25 -4.06
CA SER A 103 -13.73 -7.23 -4.32
C SER A 103 -13.37 -8.56 -3.64
N MET A 104 -14.03 -8.86 -2.53
CA MET A 104 -13.86 -10.10 -1.77
C MET A 104 -14.67 -11.24 -2.39
N LEU A 105 -14.02 -12.36 -2.68
CA LEU A 105 -14.71 -13.56 -3.15
C LEU A 105 -15.42 -14.26 -1.99
N LYS A 106 -16.65 -14.73 -2.26
CA LYS A 106 -17.32 -15.72 -1.41
C LYS A 106 -16.48 -16.98 -1.34
N GLN A 107 -16.58 -17.72 -0.24
CA GLN A 107 -15.76 -18.91 -0.01
C GLN A 107 -15.93 -20.00 -1.09
N GLU A 108 -17.14 -20.16 -1.62
CA GLU A 108 -17.48 -21.13 -2.68
C GLU A 108 -16.83 -20.82 -4.04
N ASP A 109 -16.61 -19.54 -4.32
CA ASP A 109 -16.04 -19.04 -5.57
C ASP A 109 -14.50 -19.00 -5.55
N ARG A 110 -13.88 -19.30 -4.41
CA ARG A 110 -12.41 -19.31 -4.28
C ARG A 110 -11.85 -20.55 -4.96
N LYS A 111 -11.09 -20.34 -6.04
CA LYS A 111 -10.44 -21.40 -6.80
C LYS A 111 -8.94 -21.21 -6.86
N GLU A 112 -8.23 -22.29 -7.19
CA GLU A 112 -6.78 -22.26 -7.39
C GLU A 112 -6.40 -21.46 -8.65
N LYS A 113 -7.16 -21.63 -9.73
CA LYS A 113 -6.90 -20.91 -10.98
C LYS A 113 -7.88 -19.77 -11.14
N LEU A 114 -7.34 -18.62 -11.55
CA LEU A 114 -8.11 -17.40 -11.78
C LEU A 114 -9.11 -17.54 -12.94
N GLU A 115 -8.85 -18.44 -13.89
CA GLU A 115 -9.71 -18.76 -15.04
C GLU A 115 -10.98 -19.52 -14.62
N GLU A 116 -10.94 -20.20 -13.47
CA GLU A 116 -12.09 -20.94 -12.92
C GLU A 116 -13.00 -20.05 -12.09
N ILE A 117 -12.64 -18.78 -11.88
CA ILE A 117 -13.41 -17.81 -11.11
C ILE A 117 -14.15 -16.91 -12.11
N PRO A 118 -15.48 -16.99 -12.20
CA PRO A 118 -16.23 -16.16 -13.13
C PRO A 118 -16.15 -14.68 -12.73
N GLU A 119 -16.15 -13.77 -13.71
CA GLU A 119 -16.08 -12.33 -13.44
C GLU A 119 -17.24 -11.87 -12.53
N SER A 120 -18.42 -12.48 -12.67
CA SER A 120 -19.60 -12.22 -11.83
C SER A 120 -19.45 -12.66 -10.37
N ALA A 121 -18.47 -13.50 -10.03
CA ALA A 121 -18.19 -13.87 -8.64
C ALA A 121 -17.48 -12.74 -7.87
N PHE A 122 -16.84 -11.80 -8.58
CA PHE A 122 -16.25 -10.63 -7.96
C PHE A 122 -17.34 -9.59 -7.69
N PRO A 123 -17.66 -9.30 -6.41
CA PRO A 123 -18.62 -8.25 -6.10
C PRO A 123 -18.05 -6.87 -6.47
N LYS A 124 -18.90 -5.85 -6.43
CA LYS A 124 -18.47 -4.46 -6.63
C LYS A 124 -17.35 -4.10 -5.66
N PRO A 125 -16.34 -3.34 -6.10
CA PRO A 125 -15.26 -2.89 -5.24
C PRO A 125 -15.80 -2.15 -4.02
N ALA A 126 -15.29 -2.51 -2.84
CA ALA A 126 -15.61 -1.90 -1.56
C ALA A 126 -14.33 -1.46 -0.84
N GLU A 127 -14.40 -1.09 0.43
CA GLU A 127 -13.20 -0.80 1.21
C GLU A 127 -12.32 -2.05 1.38
N MET A 128 -11.02 -1.83 1.68
CA MET A 128 -10.12 -2.93 1.98
C MET A 128 -10.65 -3.77 3.16
N PRO A 129 -10.63 -5.11 3.05
CA PRO A 129 -11.09 -5.99 4.12
C PRO A 129 -10.16 -5.91 5.33
N PRO A 130 -10.58 -6.42 6.49
CA PRO A 130 -9.67 -6.61 7.62
C PRO A 130 -8.50 -7.54 7.26
N ILE A 131 -7.40 -7.41 7.99
CA ILE A 131 -6.28 -8.35 7.94
C ILE A 131 -6.83 -9.78 8.05
N PRO A 132 -6.40 -10.72 7.20
CA PRO A 132 -6.93 -12.08 7.26
C PRO A 132 -6.71 -12.67 8.65
N GLU A 133 -7.71 -13.38 9.17
CA GLU A 133 -7.65 -14.05 10.48
C GLU A 133 -7.55 -13.08 11.69
N SER A 134 -7.66 -11.76 11.47
CA SER A 134 -7.70 -10.75 12.54
C SER A 134 -9.04 -10.73 13.27
N SER A 135 -9.00 -10.47 14.58
CA SER A 135 -10.16 -10.33 15.45
C SER A 135 -10.52 -8.88 15.81
N ASP A 136 -9.58 -7.95 15.66
CA ASP A 136 -9.75 -6.52 16.01
C ASP A 136 -10.17 -5.64 14.82
N GLY A 137 -10.23 -6.22 13.62
CA GLY A 137 -10.80 -5.54 12.45
C GLY A 137 -9.90 -4.51 11.79
N GLU A 138 -8.60 -4.44 12.15
CA GLU A 138 -7.65 -3.59 11.42
C GLU A 138 -7.68 -3.91 9.92
N LYS A 139 -7.88 -2.87 9.09
CA LYS A 139 -7.98 -3.00 7.64
C LYS A 139 -6.62 -3.35 7.04
N MET A 140 -6.64 -4.11 5.96
CA MET A 140 -5.45 -4.31 5.15
C MET A 140 -4.99 -3.00 4.52
N ALA A 141 -3.68 -2.77 4.54
CA ALA A 141 -3.05 -1.71 3.78
C ALA A 141 -3.29 -1.92 2.28
N LYS A 142 -3.40 -0.82 1.54
CA LYS A 142 -3.46 -0.89 0.07
C LYS A 142 -2.09 -1.36 -0.48
N PRO A 143 -2.07 -2.15 -1.57
CA PRO A 143 -0.82 -2.50 -2.21
C PRO A 143 -0.16 -1.24 -2.78
N ASP A 144 1.15 -1.10 -2.61
CA ASP A 144 1.91 -0.04 -3.29
C ASP A 144 1.93 -0.33 -4.79
N LEU A 145 1.41 0.59 -5.61
CA LEU A 145 1.31 0.40 -7.06
C LEU A 145 2.43 1.11 -7.84
N THR A 146 3.31 1.86 -7.16
CA THR A 146 4.31 2.72 -7.82
C THR A 146 5.34 1.96 -8.64
N ALA A 147 5.68 0.74 -8.21
CA ALA A 147 6.65 -0.13 -8.89
C ALA A 147 6.02 -1.10 -9.92
N LEU A 148 4.70 -1.07 -10.10
CA LEU A 148 4.06 -1.78 -11.20
C LEU A 148 4.27 -1.00 -12.50
N PRO A 149 4.45 -1.69 -13.64
CA PRO A 149 4.45 -1.01 -14.94
C PRO A 149 3.13 -0.25 -15.11
N LYS A 150 3.23 1.04 -15.43
CA LYS A 150 2.06 1.83 -15.83
C LYS A 150 1.60 1.31 -17.18
N HIS A 151 0.46 0.64 -17.20
CA HIS A 151 -0.24 0.40 -18.45
C HIS A 151 -1.13 1.60 -18.71
N ASP A 152 -0.91 2.28 -19.83
CA ASP A 152 -1.86 3.25 -20.34
C ASP A 152 -3.21 2.54 -20.43
N ALA A 153 -4.21 3.08 -19.71
CA ALA A 153 -5.56 2.54 -19.76
C ALA A 153 -5.96 2.45 -21.23
N ALA A 154 -6.10 1.24 -21.76
CA ALA A 154 -6.67 1.06 -23.09
C ALA A 154 -8.03 1.77 -23.05
N PRO A 155 -8.32 2.70 -23.98
CA PRO A 155 -9.58 3.42 -23.95
C PRO A 155 -10.71 2.40 -24.01
N ASP A 156 -11.61 2.47 -23.02
CA ASP A 156 -12.86 1.70 -23.00
C ASP A 156 -13.52 1.88 -24.37
N THR A 157 -13.49 0.82 -25.18
CA THR A 157 -14.17 0.83 -26.47
C THR A 157 -15.65 0.60 -26.17
N PRO A 158 -16.54 1.51 -26.62
CA PRO A 158 -17.97 1.53 -26.24
C PRO A 158 -18.77 0.33 -26.72
#